data_AF-A0A8S3IE20-F1
#
_entry.id   AF-A0A8S3IE20-F1
#
_cell.length_a   1.000
_cell.length_b   1.000
_cell.length_c   1.000
_cell.angle_alpha   90.00
_cell.angle_beta   90.00
_cell.angle_gamma   90.00
#
_symmetry.space_group_name_H-M   'P 1'
#
loop_
_entity.id
_entity.type
_entity.pdbx_description
1 polymer ?
#
loop_
_entity_poly.entity_id
_entity_poly.type
_entity_poly.pdbx_seq_one_letter_code
_entity_poly.pdbx_strand_id
1 'polypeptide(L)'
;SLGAKSKLLTSTMLKKRFPWLNTDGIAIGCLGVQNEGWLDPWALLTAFRQKALSLGVLYLNAELVGFDKAKRIWADGTVENQLDKALVS
;
A
#
# COMPACT_ATOMS: atom_id res chain seq x y z
N SER A 1 22.32 -6.76 -4.59
CA SER A 1 20.99 -7.30 -4.94
C SER A 1 19.97 -6.74 -3.97
N LEU A 2 18.73 -6.46 -4.39
CA LEU A 2 17.68 -5.83 -3.57
C LEU A 2 16.95 -6.81 -2.61
N GLY A 3 17.61 -7.90 -2.19
CA GLY A 3 17.05 -8.87 -1.23
C GLY A 3 15.93 -9.80 -1.74
N ALA A 4 15.39 -9.58 -2.94
CA ALA A 4 14.42 -10.49 -3.55
C ALA A 4 15.07 -11.85 -3.89
N LYS A 5 14.49 -12.92 -3.34
CA LYS A 5 14.91 -14.29 -3.65
C LYS A 5 14.10 -14.80 -4.84
N SER A 6 14.69 -14.77 -6.02
CA SER A 6 14.11 -15.28 -7.26
C SER A 6 14.89 -16.47 -7.81
N LYS A 7 14.20 -17.36 -8.52
CA LYS A 7 14.80 -18.43 -9.31
C LYS A 7 14.43 -18.27 -10.77
N LEU A 8 15.43 -18.39 -11.62
CA LEU A 8 15.22 -18.58 -13.05
C LEU A 8 14.92 -20.05 -13.32
N LEU A 9 13.90 -20.32 -14.12
CA LEU A 9 13.40 -21.64 -14.45
C LEU A 9 13.39 -21.80 -15.96
N THR A 10 13.98 -22.88 -16.47
CA THR A 10 13.84 -23.26 -17.88
C THR A 10 12.42 -23.75 -18.16
N SER A 11 12.03 -23.82 -19.44
CA SER A 11 10.74 -24.37 -19.87
C SER A 11 10.45 -25.76 -19.25
N THR A 12 11.43 -26.67 -19.24
CA THR A 12 11.29 -28.00 -18.62
C THR A 12 11.06 -27.92 -17.11
N MET A 13 11.76 -27.02 -16.41
CA MET A 13 11.57 -26.82 -14.97
C MET A 13 10.20 -26.21 -14.64
N LEU A 14 9.70 -25.31 -15.49
CA LEU A 14 8.35 -24.75 -15.37
C LEU A 14 7.30 -25.84 -15.53
N LYS A 15 7.39 -26.68 -16.57
CA LYS A 15 6.43 -27.75 -16.82
C LYS A 15 6.41 -28.79 -15.69
N LYS A 16 7.58 -29.13 -15.14
CA LYS A 16 7.69 -30.03 -13.99
C LYS A 16 7.03 -29.46 -12.74
N ARG A 17 7.15 -28.15 -12.50
CA ARG A 17 6.63 -27.50 -11.30
C ARG A 17 5.14 -27.12 -11.42
N PHE A 18 4.71 -26.73 -12.61
CA PHE A 18 3.35 -26.31 -12.92
C PHE A 18 2.82 -27.12 -14.11
N PRO A 19 2.39 -28.39 -13.91
CA PRO A 19 2.00 -29.28 -15.01
C PRO A 19 0.85 -28.75 -15.87
N TRP A 20 0.00 -27.90 -15.28
CA TRP A 20 -1.12 -27.22 -15.92
C TRP A 20 -0.71 -26.08 -16.86
N LEU A 21 0.52 -25.56 -16.77
CA LEU A 21 0.99 -24.45 -17.59
C LEU A 21 1.43 -24.97 -18.97
N ASN A 22 1.01 -24.33 -20.07
CA ASN A 22 1.60 -24.58 -21.39
C ASN A 22 2.95 -23.84 -21.47
N THR A 23 4.01 -24.55 -21.85
CA THR A 23 5.38 -24.02 -21.90
C THR A 23 5.91 -23.87 -23.33
N ASP A 24 5.08 -24.10 -24.35
CA ASP A 24 5.43 -23.90 -25.75
C ASP A 24 5.78 -22.43 -26.01
N GLY A 25 6.94 -22.18 -26.63
CA GLY A 25 7.43 -20.83 -26.91
C GLY A 25 8.00 -20.05 -25.72
N ILE A 26 7.98 -20.62 -24.50
CA ILE A 26 8.59 -19.98 -23.32
C ILE A 26 10.10 -20.28 -23.27
N ALA A 27 10.94 -19.24 -23.33
CA ALA A 27 12.39 -19.38 -23.20
C ALA A 27 12.84 -19.58 -21.73
N ILE A 28 12.34 -18.74 -20.82
CA ILE A 28 12.69 -18.77 -19.39
C ILE A 28 11.57 -18.13 -18.55
N GLY A 29 11.40 -18.61 -17.32
CA GLY A 29 10.53 -18.00 -16.31
C GLY A 29 11.35 -17.48 -15.12
N CYS A 30 10.85 -16.43 -14.47
CA CYS A 30 11.37 -15.94 -13.19
C CYS A 30 10.31 -16.17 -12.13
N LEU A 31 10.69 -16.76 -11.00
CA LEU A 31 9.78 -17.06 -9.90
C LEU A 31 10.35 -16.57 -8.57
N GLY A 32 9.60 -15.72 -7.87
CA GLY A 32 9.87 -15.40 -6.47
C GLY A 32 9.61 -16.59 -5.58
N VAL A 33 10.59 -16.96 -4.76
CA VAL A 33 10.53 -18.19 -3.94
C VAL A 33 10.09 -17.92 -2.51
N GLN A 34 10.20 -16.68 -2.04
CA GLN A 34 9.95 -16.27 -0.66
C GLN A 34 9.42 -14.84 -0.63
N ASN A 35 8.69 -14.51 0.45
CA ASN A 35 8.16 -13.16 0.73
C ASN A 35 7.20 -12.63 -0.36
N GLU A 36 6.56 -13.54 -1.09
CA GLU A 36 5.50 -13.27 -2.05
C GLU A 36 4.30 -14.13 -1.70
N GLY A 37 3.10 -13.67 -2.06
CA GLY A 37 1.88 -14.41 -1.81
C GLY A 37 0.64 -13.55 -1.99
N TRP A 38 -0.49 -14.17 -1.69
CA TRP A 38 -1.78 -13.49 -1.61
C TRP A 38 -2.03 -13.11 -0.15
N LEU A 39 -2.57 -11.91 0.04
CA LEU A 39 -3.03 -11.44 1.33
C LEU A 39 -4.50 -11.08 1.20
N ASP A 40 -5.26 -11.25 2.28
CA ASP A 40 -6.62 -10.73 2.40
C ASP A 40 -6.54 -9.21 2.62
N PRO A 41 -6.95 -8.38 1.64
CA PRO A 41 -6.80 -6.93 1.75
C PRO A 41 -7.67 -6.34 2.87
N TRP A 42 -8.84 -6.92 3.12
CA TRP A 42 -9.76 -6.45 4.14
C TRP A 42 -9.22 -6.74 5.54
N ALA A 43 -8.73 -7.97 5.75
CA ALA A 43 -8.10 -8.35 7.01
C ALA A 43 -6.87 -7.50 7.29
N LEU A 44 -6.01 -7.25 6.28
CA LEU A 44 -4.82 -6.43 6.43
C LEU A 44 -5.17 -4.97 6.78
N LEU A 45 -6.10 -4.36 6.05
CA LEU A 45 -6.56 -3.00 6.31
C LEU A 45 -7.15 -2.87 7.73
N THR A 46 -7.95 -3.84 8.12
CA THR A 46 -8.56 -3.90 9.45
C THR A 46 -7.50 -4.02 10.55
N ALA A 47 -6.48 -4.85 10.35
CA ALA A 47 -5.37 -5.00 11.29
C ALA A 47 -4.58 -3.70 11.46
N PHE A 48 -4.30 -2.97 10.36
CA PHE A 48 -3.65 -1.66 10.44
C PHE A 48 -4.51 -0.64 11.19
N ARG A 49 -5.81 -0.58 10.90
CA ARG A 49 -6.74 0.29 11.63
C ARG A 49 -6.74 -0.02 13.12
N GLN A 50 -6.85 -1.30 13.50
CA GLN A 50 -6.81 -1.71 14.91
C GLN A 50 -5.48 -1.36 15.59
N LYS A 51 -4.35 -1.54 14.89
CA LYS A 51 -3.04 -1.18 15.44
C LYS A 51 -2.92 0.33 15.65
N ALA A 52 -3.37 1.15 14.70
CA ALA A 52 -3.39 2.60 14.84
C ALA A 52 -4.25 3.05 16.04
N LEU A 53 -5.45 2.47 16.20
CA LEU A 53 -6.31 2.71 17.36
C LEU A 53 -5.61 2.35 18.68
N SER A 54 -4.92 1.20 18.73
CA SER A 54 -4.16 0.79 19.93
C SER A 54 -3.00 1.73 20.29
N LEU A 55 -2.52 2.52 19.32
CA LEU A 55 -1.48 3.52 19.50
C LEU A 55 -2.05 4.93 19.81
N GLY A 56 -3.36 5.05 20.03
CA GLY A 56 -4.01 6.30 20.43
C GLY A 56 -4.47 7.20 19.26
N VAL A 57 -4.44 6.70 18.03
CA VAL A 57 -5.00 7.44 16.88
C VAL A 57 -6.51 7.55 17.02
N LEU A 58 -7.05 8.75 16.80
CA LEU A 58 -8.49 8.97 16.67
C LEU A 58 -8.96 8.56 15.27
N TYR A 59 -9.86 7.58 15.21
CA TYR A 59 -10.51 7.18 13.96
C TYR A 59 -11.94 7.74 13.92
N LEU A 60 -12.21 8.63 12.96
CA LEU A 60 -13.53 9.21 12.75
C LEU A 60 -14.14 8.61 11.48
N ASN A 61 -15.30 7.98 11.63
CA ASN A 61 -16.14 7.61 10.49
C ASN A 61 -17.18 8.72 10.30
N ALA A 62 -16.83 9.72 9.50
CA ALA A 62 -17.62 10.92 9.28
C ALA A 62 -17.37 11.44 7.86
N GLU A 63 -18.29 12.25 7.35
CA GLU A 63 -18.12 12.87 6.03
C GLU A 63 -17.38 14.20 6.17
N LEU A 64 -16.35 14.41 5.35
CA LEU A 64 -15.62 15.67 5.31
C LEU A 64 -16.47 16.72 4.59
N VAL A 65 -16.97 17.71 5.34
CA VAL A 65 -17.86 18.76 4.81
C VAL A 65 -17.14 20.08 4.53
N GLY A 66 -15.89 20.22 4.99
CA GLY A 66 -15.11 21.41 4.70
C GLY A 66 -13.80 21.48 5.49
N PHE A 67 -13.11 22.61 5.35
CA PHE A 67 -11.91 22.91 6.11
C PHE A 67 -11.98 24.34 6.64
N ASP A 68 -11.64 24.51 7.90
CA ASP A 68 -11.30 25.82 8.43
C ASP A 68 -9.92 26.23 7.91
N LYS A 69 -9.87 27.45 7.35
CA LYS A 69 -8.63 28.07 6.89
C LYS A 69 -8.25 29.17 7.86
N ALA A 70 -7.13 29.01 8.53
CA ALA A 70 -6.52 30.10 9.27
C ALA A 70 -5.71 30.96 8.30
N LYS A 71 -5.78 32.28 8.50
CA LYS A 71 -4.90 33.23 7.84
C LYS A 71 -3.69 33.43 8.73
N ARG A 72 -2.53 33.04 8.22
CA ARG A 72 -1.25 33.39 8.84
C ARG A 72 -0.75 34.67 8.21
N ILE A 73 -0.58 35.71 9.03
CA ILE A 73 0.02 36.97 8.61
C ILE A 73 1.50 36.90 9.00
N TRP A 74 2.37 36.98 8.01
CA TRP A 74 3.82 36.99 8.17
C TRP A 74 4.29 38.40 8.57
N ALA A 75 5.48 38.50 9.16
CA ALA A 75 6.03 39.78 9.63
C ALA A 75 6.29 40.80 8.50
N ASP A 76 6.41 40.32 7.26
CA ASP A 76 6.51 41.14 6.04
C ASP A 76 5.14 41.55 5.46
N GLY A 77 4.04 41.22 6.16
CA GLY A 77 2.68 41.54 5.76
C GLY A 77 2.05 40.57 4.76
N THR A 78 2.77 39.53 4.33
CA THR A 78 2.17 38.52 3.44
C THR A 78 1.17 37.65 4.20
N VAL A 79 0.08 37.24 3.53
CA VAL A 79 -0.98 36.43 4.12
C VAL A 79 -1.03 35.07 3.43
N GLU A 80 -0.83 34.00 4.20
CA GLU A 80 -0.95 32.62 3.72
C GLU A 80 -2.17 31.94 4.34
N ASN A 81 -2.91 31.20 3.52
CA ASN A 81 -4.01 30.36 4.00
C ASN A 81 -3.45 29.01 4.42
N GLN A 82 -3.47 28.72 5.72
CA GLN A 82 -3.10 27.43 6.28
C GLN A 82 -4.37 26.61 6.58
N LEU A 83 -4.40 25.35 6.17
CA LEU A 83 -5.45 24.41 6.56
C LEU A 83 -5.25 24.05 8.03
N ASP A 84 -6.22 24.37 8.87
CA ASP A 84 -6.08 24.29 10.32
C ASP A 84 -6.89 23.12 10.90
N LYS A 85 -8.15 22.95 10.47
CA LYS A 85 -9.04 21.88 10.93
C LYS A 85 -9.96 21.37 9.83
N ALA A 86 -10.17 20.06 9.80
CA ALA A 86 -11.20 19.42 8.99
C ALA A 86 -12.55 19.51 9.71
N LEU A 87 -13.58 19.95 9.00
CA LEU A 87 -14.96 19.94 9.46
C LEU A 87 -15.60 18.64 9.00
N VAL A 88 -16.18 17.89 9.93
CA VAL A 88 -16.81 16.60 9.65
C VAL A 88 -18.25 16.56 10.17
N SER A 89 -19.16 15.95 9.41
CA SER A 89 -20.57 15.73 9.79
C SER A 89 -20.82 14.31 10.25
#